data_AF-A0A327YGB6-F1
#
_entry.id   AF-A0A327YGB6-F1
#
_cell.length_a   1.000
_cell.length_b   1.000
_cell.length_c   1.000
_cell.angle_alpha   90.00
_cell.angle_beta   90.00
_cell.angle_gamma   90.00
#
_symmetry.space_group_name_H-M   'P 1'
#
loop_
_entity.id
_entity.type
_entity.pdbx_description
1 polymer ?
#
loop_
_entity_poly.entity_id
_entity_poly.type
_entity_poly.pdbx_seq_one_letter_code
_entity_poly.pdbx_strand_id
1 'polypeptide(L)'
;MIYKKWLYHITHYSNLPSILCHVGLVANNVAKVKSVSYVNIAHTRIQARRSITSIPLPPYGTLHDYVPFYFAPRSTDVICY
;
A
#
# COMPACT_ATOMS: atom_id res chain seq x y z
N MET A 1 -0.22 21.81 -12.43
CA MET A 1 -0.40 20.84 -13.53
C MET A 1 0.01 19.46 -13.02
N ILE A 2 -0.93 18.53 -12.88
CA ILE A 2 -0.60 17.14 -12.53
C ILE A 2 -0.21 16.45 -13.84
N TYR A 3 1.08 16.23 -14.05
CA TYR A 3 1.57 15.45 -15.19
C TYR A 3 1.50 13.96 -14.83
N LYS A 4 1.14 13.12 -15.80
CA LYS A 4 1.05 11.67 -15.62
C LYS A 4 2.45 11.10 -15.33
N LYS A 5 2.64 10.48 -14.17
CA LYS A 5 3.85 9.76 -13.78
C LYS A 5 3.54 8.29 -13.55
N TRP A 6 4.46 7.43 -13.98
CA TRP A 6 4.41 5.99 -13.71
C TRP A 6 5.14 5.70 -12.40
N LEU A 7 4.51 4.90 -11.54
CA LEU A 7 5.05 4.43 -10.29
C LEU A 7 4.94 2.91 -10.25
N TYR A 8 5.84 2.28 -9.51
CA TYR A 8 5.83 0.84 -9.30
C TYR A 8 5.05 0.49 -8.04
N HIS A 9 4.33 -0.63 -8.08
CA HIS A 9 3.73 -1.25 -6.92
C HIS A 9 4.10 -2.73 -6.94
N ILE A 10 4.59 -3.22 -5.79
CA ILE A 10 4.96 -4.62 -5.60
C ILE A 10 3.81 -5.25 -4.81
N THR A 11 3.35 -6.44 -5.17
CA THR A 11 2.32 -7.17 -4.41
C THR A 11 2.48 -8.67 -4.68
N HIS A 12 1.86 -9.51 -3.86
CA HIS A 12 1.82 -10.94 -4.13
C HIS A 12 0.93 -11.23 -5.34
N TYR A 13 1.30 -12.21 -6.19
CA TYR A 13 0.53 -12.52 -7.38
C TYR A 13 -0.93 -12.91 -7.06
N SER A 14 -1.17 -13.56 -5.91
CA SER A 14 -2.51 -13.94 -5.45
C SER A 14 -3.41 -12.75 -5.11
N ASN A 15 -2.86 -11.54 -4.97
CA ASN A 15 -3.64 -10.32 -4.75
C ASN A 15 -4.17 -9.73 -6.06
N LEU A 16 -3.60 -10.11 -7.21
CA LEU A 16 -4.01 -9.57 -8.51
C LEU A 16 -5.51 -9.75 -8.80
N PRO A 17 -6.14 -10.92 -8.56
CA PRO A 17 -7.58 -11.06 -8.76
C PRO A 17 -8.40 -10.06 -7.92
N SER A 18 -8.01 -9.85 -6.66
CA SER A 18 -8.67 -8.90 -5.76
C SER A 18 -8.50 -7.45 -6.23
N ILE A 19 -7.29 -7.08 -6.65
CA ILE A 19 -6.98 -5.73 -7.17
C ILE A 19 -7.78 -5.44 -8.44
N LEU A 20 -7.87 -6.40 -9.36
CA LEU A 20 -8.65 -6.27 -10.59
C LEU A 20 -10.15 -6.20 -10.30
N CYS A 21 -10.65 -7.02 -9.37
CA CYS A 21 -12.06 -7.02 -8.97
C CYS A 21 -12.49 -5.71 -8.29
N HIS A 22 -11.63 -5.11 -7.47
CA HIS A 22 -11.89 -3.85 -6.79
C HIS A 22 -11.54 -2.61 -7.61
N VAL A 23 -11.15 -2.79 -8.88
CA VAL A 23 -10.78 -1.71 -9.82
C VAL A 23 -9.69 -0.79 -9.25
N GLY A 24 -8.73 -1.37 -8.53
CA GLY A 24 -7.58 -0.62 -8.02
C GLY A 24 -6.99 -1.11 -6.71
N LEU A 25 -6.03 -0.35 -6.23
CA LEU A 25 -5.34 -0.57 -4.95
C LEU A 25 -6.10 0.15 -3.83
N VAL A 26 -6.30 -0.53 -2.70
CA VAL A 26 -6.94 0.01 -1.51
C VAL A 26 -5.96 0.05 -0.36
N ALA A 27 -5.88 1.16 0.38
CA ALA A 27 -4.99 1.31 1.54
C ALA A 27 -5.29 0.29 2.64
N ASN A 28 -4.30 -0.03 3.48
CA ASN A 28 -4.39 -1.03 4.53
C ASN A 28 -5.57 -0.86 5.47
N ASN A 29 -5.78 0.36 5.98
CA ASN A 29 -6.87 0.62 6.90
C ASN A 29 -8.23 0.39 6.22
N VAL A 30 -8.35 0.75 4.94
CA VAL A 30 -9.55 0.49 4.14
C VAL A 30 -9.74 -1.02 3.87
N ALA A 31 -8.67 -1.74 3.52
CA ALA A 31 -8.69 -3.18 3.32
C ALA A 31 -9.14 -3.91 4.60
N LYS A 32 -8.66 -3.47 5.77
CA LYS A 32 -9.07 -4.00 7.07
C LYS A 32 -10.56 -3.74 7.35
N VAL A 33 -11.04 -2.53 7.12
CA VAL A 33 -12.46 -2.18 7.31
C VAL A 33 -13.36 -2.97 6.36
N LYS A 34 -12.94 -3.14 5.10
CA LYS A 34 -13.68 -3.89 4.08
C LYS A 34 -13.49 -5.40 4.15
N SER A 35 -12.70 -5.89 5.11
CA SER A 35 -12.33 -7.31 5.24
C SER A 35 -11.81 -7.93 3.94
N VAL A 36 -11.04 -7.16 3.16
CA VAL A 36 -10.43 -7.63 1.92
C VAL A 36 -9.33 -8.62 2.28
N SER A 37 -9.43 -9.84 1.75
CA SER A 37 -8.38 -10.84 1.89
C SER A 37 -7.21 -10.52 0.96
N TYR A 38 -6.00 -10.55 1.49
CA TYR A 38 -4.75 -10.31 0.75
C TYR A 38 -3.60 -11.09 1.39
N VAL A 39 -2.58 -11.40 0.58
CA VAL A 39 -1.35 -12.07 1.00
C VAL A 39 -0.29 -11.03 1.32
N ASN A 40 -0.09 -10.78 2.61
CA ASN A 40 0.88 -9.82 3.10
C ASN A 40 2.32 -10.28 2.82
N ILE A 41 3.08 -9.50 2.06
CA ILE A 41 4.51 -9.72 1.79
C ILE A 41 5.42 -8.67 2.48
N ALA A 42 4.84 -7.78 3.29
CA ALA A 42 5.58 -6.73 3.96
C ALA A 42 6.34 -7.28 5.16
N HIS A 43 7.52 -6.72 5.41
CA HIS A 43 8.25 -7.02 6.62
C HIS A 43 7.45 -6.52 7.85
N THR A 44 7.10 -7.43 8.76
CA THR A 44 6.20 -7.17 9.91
C THR A 44 6.61 -5.93 10.73
N ARG A 45 7.91 -5.79 11.01
CA ARG A 45 8.45 -4.62 11.73
C ARG A 45 8.25 -3.30 10.98
N ILE A 46 8.37 -3.31 9.66
CA ILE A 46 8.17 -2.10 8.84
C ILE A 46 6.68 -1.77 8.81
N GLN A 47 5.82 -2.77 8.66
CA GLN A 47 4.38 -2.59 8.67
C GLN A 47 3.86 -2.03 9.99
N ALA A 48 4.35 -2.54 11.11
CA ALA A 48 4.01 -2.04 12.45
C ALA A 48 4.45 -0.57 12.66
N ARG A 49 5.62 -0.18 12.13
CA ARG A 49 6.05 1.23 12.17
C ARG A 49 5.14 2.12 11.33
N ARG A 50 4.68 1.63 10.16
CA ARG A 50 3.78 2.38 9.29
C ARG A 50 2.41 2.61 9.91
N SER A 51 1.86 1.63 10.62
CA SER A 51 0.55 1.81 11.27
C SER A 51 0.54 2.89 12.34
N ILE A 52 1.70 3.25 12.91
CA ILE A 52 1.81 4.27 13.97
C ILE A 52 2.44 5.58 13.48
N THR A 53 3.00 5.61 12.27
CA THR A 53 3.62 6.82 11.73
C THR A 53 2.54 7.76 11.22
N SER A 54 2.32 8.86 11.93
CA SER A 54 1.36 9.89 11.54
C SER A 54 1.89 10.77 10.40
N ILE A 55 0.98 11.23 9.55
CA ILE A 55 1.27 12.17 8.46
C ILE A 55 0.96 13.59 8.96
N PRO A 56 1.95 14.51 9.02
CA PRO A 56 1.75 15.86 9.55
C PRO A 56 1.04 16.80 8.57
N LEU A 57 0.74 16.33 7.36
CA LEU A 57 0.11 17.12 6.31
C LEU A 57 -1.29 16.57 5.99
N PRO A 58 -2.26 17.45 5.62
CA PRO A 58 -3.57 17.01 5.14
C PRO A 58 -3.46 15.97 4.00
N PRO A 59 -4.33 14.95 3.95
CA PRO A 59 -5.50 14.73 4.82
C PRO A 59 -5.19 14.07 6.18
N TYR A 60 -3.93 14.10 6.64
CA TYR A 60 -3.46 13.52 7.90
C TYR A 60 -3.60 11.99 7.93
N GLY A 61 -3.81 11.40 9.11
CA GLY A 61 -3.86 9.96 9.30
C GLY A 61 -2.46 9.35 9.46
N THR A 62 -2.32 8.10 9.08
CA THR A 62 -1.11 7.28 9.21
C THR A 62 -0.63 6.80 7.85
N LEU A 63 0.59 6.27 7.76
CA LEU A 63 1.06 5.64 6.53
C LEU A 63 0.21 4.44 6.06
N HIS A 64 -0.68 3.91 6.90
CA HIS A 64 -1.65 2.86 6.53
C HIS A 64 -2.92 3.38 5.86
N ASP A 65 -3.13 4.69 5.85
CA ASP A 65 -4.23 5.35 5.13
C ASP A 65 -3.87 5.62 3.66
N TYR A 66 -2.63 5.31 3.26
CA TYR A 66 -2.10 5.54 1.91
C TYR A 66 -1.56 4.26 1.28
N VAL A 67 -1.69 4.13 -0.03
CA VAL A 67 -1.12 3.02 -0.81
C VAL A 67 0.38 3.26 -1.05
N PRO A 68 1.25 2.29 -0.71
CA PRO A 68 2.70 2.42 -0.96
C PRO A 68 3.03 2.27 -2.45
N PHE A 69 3.88 3.16 -2.95
CA PHE A 69 4.44 3.14 -4.30
C PHE A 69 5.96 3.28 -4.26
N TYR A 70 6.63 2.77 -5.29
CA TYR A 70 8.08 2.87 -5.47
C TYR A 70 8.42 3.65 -6.73
N PHE A 71 9.53 4.38 -6.68
CA PHE A 71 10.10 5.07 -7.84
C PHE A 71 11.03 4.18 -8.68
N ALA A 72 11.46 3.04 -8.13
CA ALA A 72 12.36 2.10 -8.79
C ALA A 72 11.83 0.66 -8.69
N PRO A 73 12.11 -0.21 -9.68
CA PRO A 73 11.59 -1.58 -9.73
C PRO A 73 12.23 -2.53 -8.70
N ARG A 74 13.43 -2.22 -8.18
CA ARG A 74 14.13 -3.02 -7.18
C ARG A 74 14.35 -2.20 -5.91
N SER A 75 13.32 -2.13 -5.07
CA SER A 75 13.45 -1.66 -3.69
C SER A 75 13.85 -2.85 -2.81
N THR A 76 14.85 -2.66 -1.94
CA THR A 76 15.31 -3.67 -0.98
C THR A 76 14.28 -3.93 0.13
N ASP A 77 13.47 -2.92 0.45
CA ASP A 77 12.45 -3.01 1.48
C ASP A 77 11.07 -3.19 0.84
N VAL A 78 10.46 -4.37 1.10
CA VAL A 78 9.08 -4.66 0.70
C VAL A 78 8.13 -4.11 1.76
N ILE A 79 7.36 -3.10 1.34
CA ILE A 79 6.42 -2.34 2.17
C ILE A 79 4.96 -2.71 1.83
N CYS A 80 4.76 -3.61 0.86
CA CYS A 80 3.45 -3.91 0.30
C CYS A 80 2.84 -5.21 0.82
N TYR A 81 1.54 -5.35 0.58
CA TYR A 81 0.70 -6.45 1.02
C TYR A 81 -0.12 -7.04 -0.13
#